data_AF-A0A1E4E8U4-F1
#
_entry.id   AF-A0A1E4E8U4-F1
#
_cell.length_a   1.000
_cell.length_b   1.000
_cell.length_c   1.000
_cell.angle_alpha   90.00
_cell.angle_beta   90.00
_cell.angle_gamma   90.00
#
_symmetry.space_group_name_H-M   'P 1'
#
loop_
_entity.id
_entity.type
_entity.pdbx_description
1 polymer ?
#
loop_
_entity_poly.entity_id
_entity_poly.type
_entity_poly.pdbx_seq_one_letter_code
_entity_poly.pdbx_strand_id
1 'polypeptide(L)'
;MVCKKIPNYTLNHTATASAVATKTKFMNSIKKITFQSPINIDNGFTSTYQGDFTSTKELFADDEQTPSLIEWEVEDFATEHIGLQVEGKAVTGYDGVFDLPEQAIQMLEELGYDCTEVKRPDTRPTKQRWPFLMSKKRLFVADMLNQEQATGSRLDR
;
A
#
# COMPACT_ATOMS: atom_id res chain seq x y z
N MET A 1 47.00 -70.93 -23.96
CA MET A 1 46.57 -69.57 -24.32
C MET A 1 45.05 -69.53 -24.13
N VAL A 2 44.56 -69.02 -22.99
CA VAL A 2 43.13 -69.09 -22.62
C VAL A 2 42.56 -67.67 -22.64
N CYS A 3 41.69 -67.41 -23.61
CA CYS A 3 41.00 -66.14 -23.77
C CYS A 3 39.85 -66.06 -22.75
N LYS A 4 39.95 -65.15 -21.76
CA LYS A 4 38.88 -64.89 -20.80
C LYS A 4 37.96 -63.81 -21.36
N LYS A 5 36.68 -64.16 -21.57
CA LYS A 5 35.58 -63.25 -21.93
C LYS A 5 35.37 -62.22 -20.82
N ILE A 6 35.25 -60.94 -21.20
CA ILE A 6 34.83 -59.84 -20.32
C ILE A 6 33.29 -59.76 -20.37
N PRO A 7 32.58 -59.65 -19.23
CA PRO A 7 31.13 -59.49 -19.22
C PRO A 7 30.72 -58.06 -19.60
N ASN A 8 29.72 -57.96 -20.47
CA ASN A 8 29.04 -56.72 -20.82
C ASN A 8 28.19 -56.24 -19.64
N TYR A 9 28.46 -55.02 -19.16
CA TYR A 9 27.58 -54.31 -18.23
C TYR A 9 26.63 -53.40 -19.02
N THR A 10 25.34 -53.70 -18.98
CA THR A 10 24.28 -52.85 -19.54
C THR A 10 23.87 -51.83 -18.47
N LEU A 11 24.19 -50.55 -18.69
CA LEU A 11 23.73 -49.45 -17.84
C LEU A 11 22.30 -49.05 -18.22
N ASN A 12 21.33 -49.41 -17.39
CA ASN A 12 19.96 -48.91 -17.49
C ASN A 12 19.88 -47.52 -16.86
N HIS A 13 20.12 -46.47 -17.64
CA HIS A 13 19.81 -45.10 -17.23
C HIS A 13 18.36 -44.78 -17.55
N THR A 14 17.45 -45.08 -16.64
CA THR A 14 16.10 -44.52 -16.65
C THR A 14 16.18 -43.10 -16.11
N ALA A 15 16.47 -42.13 -16.98
CA ALA A 15 16.36 -40.71 -16.64
C ALA A 15 14.87 -40.34 -16.59
N THR A 16 14.27 -40.39 -15.40
CA THR A 16 12.93 -39.86 -15.17
C THR A 16 13.03 -38.33 -15.16
N ALA A 17 12.89 -37.71 -16.33
CA ALA A 17 12.71 -36.27 -16.45
C ALA A 17 11.35 -35.90 -15.85
N SER A 18 11.32 -35.59 -14.55
CA SER A 18 10.18 -34.92 -13.94
C SER A 18 10.20 -33.47 -14.41
N ALA A 19 9.47 -33.20 -15.49
CA ALA A 19 9.16 -31.85 -15.91
C ALA A 19 8.24 -31.25 -14.84
N VAL A 20 8.85 -30.61 -13.83
CA VAL A 20 8.14 -29.69 -12.95
C VAL A 20 7.72 -28.52 -13.83
N ALA A 21 6.51 -28.60 -14.37
CA ALA A 21 5.86 -27.47 -14.99
C ALA A 21 5.72 -26.39 -13.91
N THR A 22 6.65 -25.43 -13.89
CA THR A 22 6.49 -24.18 -13.14
C THR A 22 5.33 -23.44 -13.78
N LYS A 23 4.13 -23.78 -13.31
CA LYS A 23 2.90 -23.08 -13.62
C LYS A 23 3.09 -21.69 -13.03
N THR A 24 3.33 -20.70 -13.89
CA THR A 24 3.43 -19.30 -13.49
C THR A 24 2.12 -18.95 -12.78
N LYS A 25 2.21 -18.89 -11.45
CA LYS A 25 1.06 -18.77 -10.57
C LYS A 25 0.65 -17.31 -10.56
N PHE A 26 -0.44 -17.00 -11.26
CA PHE A 26 -1.08 -15.70 -11.14
C PHE A 26 -1.65 -15.59 -9.72
N MET A 27 -1.24 -14.57 -8.97
CA MET A 27 -1.85 -14.27 -7.67
C MET A 27 -3.29 -13.81 -7.92
N ASN A 28 -4.22 -14.26 -7.08
CA ASN A 28 -5.63 -13.92 -7.24
C ASN A 28 -5.89 -12.54 -6.64
N SER A 29 -6.30 -11.57 -7.46
CA SER A 29 -6.77 -10.28 -6.96
C SER A 29 -8.06 -10.48 -6.16
N ILE A 30 -8.07 -9.99 -4.91
CA ILE A 30 -9.19 -10.10 -3.97
C ILE A 30 -9.99 -8.80 -3.99
N LYS A 31 -9.30 -7.65 -3.93
CA LYS A 31 -9.92 -6.35 -3.71
C LYS A 31 -9.06 -5.23 -4.25
N LYS A 32 -9.69 -4.27 -4.90
CA LYS A 32 -9.05 -3.10 -5.49
C LYS A 32 -9.79 -1.83 -5.08
N ILE A 33 -9.03 -0.79 -4.73
CA ILE A 33 -9.57 0.54 -4.43
C ILE A 33 -8.72 1.62 -5.10
N THR A 34 -9.36 2.74 -5.41
CA THR A 34 -8.71 3.95 -5.92
C THR A 34 -9.05 5.12 -5.02
N PHE A 35 -8.06 5.91 -4.65
CA PHE A 35 -8.19 7.02 -3.72
C PHE A 35 -7.19 8.13 -4.07
N GLN A 36 -7.43 9.33 -3.56
CA GLN A 36 -6.47 10.43 -3.65
C GLN A 36 -5.57 10.40 -2.41
N SER A 37 -4.27 10.51 -2.59
CA SER A 37 -3.32 10.56 -1.48
C SER A 37 -2.21 11.58 -1.70
N PRO A 38 -1.76 12.25 -0.62
CA PRO A 38 -0.65 13.19 -0.70
C PRO A 38 0.66 12.44 -0.93
N ILE A 39 1.44 12.88 -1.91
CA ILE A 39 2.78 12.33 -2.17
C ILE A 39 3.83 13.35 -1.74
N ASN A 40 4.80 12.87 -0.98
CA ASN A 40 5.97 13.65 -0.59
C ASN A 40 7.22 13.00 -1.20
N ILE A 41 8.16 13.82 -1.67
CA ILE A 41 9.51 13.37 -1.99
C ILE A 41 10.37 13.58 -0.75
N ASP A 42 10.93 12.49 -0.23
CA ASP A 42 11.91 12.50 0.85
C ASP A 42 13.31 12.25 0.28
N ASN A 43 14.27 13.13 0.63
CA ASN A 43 15.67 13.00 0.26
C ASN A 43 16.59 12.65 1.45
N GLY A 44 16.00 12.23 2.58
CA GLY A 44 16.69 11.89 3.83
C GLY A 44 16.97 13.09 4.74
N PHE A 45 16.79 14.33 4.26
CA PHE A 45 16.97 15.56 5.04
C PHE A 45 15.70 16.42 5.09
N THR A 46 14.91 16.40 4.02
CA THR A 46 13.69 17.19 3.86
C THR A 46 12.61 16.35 3.20
N SER A 47 11.37 16.52 3.63
CA SER A 47 10.18 15.96 2.98
C SER A 47 9.40 17.09 2.31
N THR A 48 9.30 17.08 0.97
CA THR A 48 8.62 18.12 0.20
C THR A 48 7.33 17.57 -0.41
N TYR A 49 6.19 18.16 -0.05
CA TYR A 49 4.89 17.84 -0.62
C TYR A 49 4.85 18.13 -2.13
N GLN A 50 4.42 17.16 -2.93
CA GLN A 50 4.33 17.25 -4.39
C GLN A 50 2.91 17.48 -4.89
N GLY A 51 1.90 17.25 -4.06
CA GLY A 51 0.49 17.28 -4.46
C GLY A 51 -0.25 16.02 -4.03
N ASP A 52 -1.56 16.04 -4.31
CA ASP A 52 -2.44 14.89 -4.18
C ASP A 52 -2.49 14.16 -5.52
N PHE A 53 -2.27 12.85 -5.51
CA PHE A 53 -2.25 12.01 -6.70
C PHE A 53 -3.23 10.86 -6.59
N THR A 54 -3.71 10.40 -7.75
CA THR A 54 -4.52 9.20 -7.84
C THR A 54 -3.65 8.00 -7.51
N SER A 55 -4.07 7.26 -6.49
CA SER A 55 -3.44 6.05 -6.03
C SER A 55 -4.40 4.88 -6.16
N THR A 56 -3.88 3.74 -6.58
CA THR A 56 -4.60 2.49 -6.69
C THR A 56 -3.94 1.48 -5.78
N LYS A 57 -4.73 0.83 -4.92
CA LYS A 57 -4.28 -0.29 -4.08
C LYS A 57 -5.03 -1.55 -4.44
N GLU A 58 -4.30 -2.63 -4.55
CA GLU A 58 -4.85 -3.93 -4.89
C GLU A 58 -4.29 -4.99 -3.95
N LEU A 59 -5.18 -5.79 -3.36
CA LEU A 59 -4.83 -6.88 -2.45
C LEU A 59 -4.94 -8.19 -3.18
N PHE A 60 -3.89 -8.99 -3.08
CA PHE A 60 -3.77 -10.30 -3.70
C PHE A 60 -3.71 -11.41 -2.66
N ALA A 61 -4.30 -12.55 -3.02
CA ALA A 61 -4.25 -13.79 -2.28
C ALA A 61 -3.19 -14.75 -2.83
N ASP A 62 -2.68 -15.60 -1.94
CA ASP A 62 -1.89 -16.77 -2.30
C ASP A 62 -2.76 -17.94 -2.83
N ASP A 63 -2.21 -19.17 -2.86
CA ASP A 63 -2.97 -20.35 -3.34
C ASP A 63 -4.08 -20.76 -2.38
N GLU A 64 -3.94 -20.42 -1.10
CA GLU A 64 -4.84 -20.81 -0.03
C GLU A 64 -5.96 -19.77 0.18
N GLN A 65 -6.04 -18.77 -0.72
CA GLN A 65 -6.94 -17.62 -0.61
C GLN A 65 -6.63 -16.73 0.61
N THR A 66 -5.39 -16.78 1.11
CA THR A 66 -4.92 -15.94 2.20
C THR A 66 -4.29 -14.67 1.62
N PRO A 67 -4.67 -13.46 2.09
CA PRO A 67 -4.02 -12.22 1.70
C PRO A 67 -2.51 -12.29 1.96
N SER A 68 -1.72 -12.00 0.92
CA SER A 68 -0.26 -12.16 0.99
C SER A 68 0.51 -10.97 0.41
N LEU A 69 -0.13 -10.18 -0.46
CA LEU A 69 0.53 -9.06 -1.13
C LEU A 69 -0.44 -7.91 -1.33
N ILE A 70 0.04 -6.70 -1.04
CA ILE A 70 -0.60 -5.46 -1.49
C ILE A 70 0.28 -4.84 -2.57
N GLU A 71 -0.33 -4.53 -3.71
CA GLU A 71 0.26 -3.65 -4.70
C GLU A 71 -0.29 -2.24 -4.51
N TRP A 72 0.60 -1.25 -4.48
CA TRP A 72 0.25 0.16 -4.44
C TRP A 72 0.86 0.87 -5.63
N GLU A 73 0.01 1.27 -6.56
CA GLU A 73 0.35 2.06 -7.73
C GLU A 73 -0.01 3.52 -7.47
N VAL A 74 0.91 4.43 -7.76
CA VAL A 74 0.66 5.87 -7.79
C VAL A 74 0.85 6.35 -9.23
N GLU A 75 -0.16 7.00 -9.78
CA GLU A 75 -0.14 7.52 -11.15
C GLU A 75 1.11 8.39 -11.37
N ASP A 76 1.85 8.13 -12.46
CA ASP A 76 3.09 8.81 -12.86
C ASP A 76 4.33 8.62 -11.97
N PHE A 77 4.27 7.79 -10.92
CA PHE A 77 5.42 7.52 -10.04
C PHE A 77 5.91 6.07 -10.15
N ALA A 78 5.47 5.22 -9.23
CA ALA A 78 5.99 3.88 -9.05
C ALA A 78 4.90 2.96 -8.51
N THR A 79 5.13 1.67 -8.71
CA THR A 79 4.37 0.59 -8.12
C THR A 79 5.19 -0.03 -7.01
N GLU A 80 4.63 -0.06 -5.81
CA GLU A 80 5.25 -0.64 -4.62
C GLU A 80 4.52 -1.93 -4.22
N HIS A 81 5.29 -2.92 -3.78
CA HIS A 81 4.81 -4.23 -3.36
C HIS A 81 5.06 -4.41 -1.87
N ILE A 82 3.99 -4.68 -1.11
CA ILE A 82 4.05 -4.87 0.34
C ILE A 82 3.61 -6.29 0.65
N GLY A 83 4.56 -7.14 1.06
CA GLY A 83 4.25 -8.50 1.50
C GLY A 83 3.55 -8.49 2.85
N LEU A 84 2.55 -9.33 3.04
CA LEU A 84 1.82 -9.48 4.30
C LEU A 84 2.21 -10.78 4.99
N GLN A 85 2.36 -10.73 6.32
CA GLN A 85 2.45 -11.92 7.18
C GLN A 85 1.11 -12.11 7.89
N VAL A 86 0.48 -13.25 7.63
CA VAL A 86 -0.87 -13.56 8.12
C VAL A 86 -0.86 -14.92 8.81
N GLU A 87 -1.38 -14.97 10.03
CA GLU A 87 -1.57 -16.19 10.82
C GLU A 87 -3.05 -16.40 11.09
N GLY A 88 -3.67 -17.29 10.30
CA GLY A 88 -5.11 -17.52 10.33
C GLY A 88 -5.90 -16.28 9.90
N LYS A 89 -6.50 -15.59 10.87
CA LYS A 89 -7.25 -14.35 10.63
C LYS A 89 -6.55 -13.10 11.19
N ALA A 90 -5.35 -13.24 11.75
CA ALA A 90 -4.58 -12.11 12.26
C ALA A 90 -3.49 -11.71 11.26
N VAL A 91 -3.36 -10.41 10.98
CA VAL A 91 -2.24 -9.83 10.23
C VAL A 91 -1.18 -9.47 11.26
N THR A 92 -0.10 -10.26 11.31
CA THR A 92 0.93 -10.18 12.35
C THR A 92 2.13 -9.33 11.91
N GLY A 93 2.29 -9.09 10.62
CA GLY A 93 3.39 -8.30 10.10
C GLY A 93 3.26 -7.99 8.62
N TYR A 94 4.25 -7.27 8.11
CA TYR A 94 4.39 -6.98 6.69
C TYR A 94 5.85 -6.62 6.37
N ASP A 95 6.25 -6.82 5.11
CA ASP A 95 7.57 -6.47 4.61
C ASP A 95 7.54 -5.04 4.07
N GLY A 96 7.78 -4.08 4.96
CA GLY A 96 7.82 -2.67 4.61
C GLY A 96 8.58 -1.84 5.63
N VAL A 97 9.26 -0.81 5.14
CA VAL A 97 9.98 0.17 5.98
C VAL A 97 9.01 1.18 6.61
N PHE A 98 7.84 1.37 5.98
CA PHE A 98 6.82 2.34 6.39
C PHE A 98 5.58 1.67 6.95
N ASP A 99 4.71 2.42 7.63
CA ASP A 99 3.44 1.89 8.10
C ASP A 99 2.54 1.42 6.97
N LEU A 100 1.78 0.35 7.24
CA LEU A 100 0.68 -0.03 6.36
C LEU A 100 -0.29 1.14 6.21
N PRO A 101 -0.60 1.57 4.98
CA PRO A 101 -1.55 2.67 4.77
C PRO A 101 -2.94 2.32 5.29
N GLU A 102 -3.65 3.31 5.81
CA GLU A 102 -4.95 3.13 6.46
C GLU A 102 -5.96 2.41 5.56
N GLN A 103 -5.94 2.71 4.26
CA GLN A 103 -6.81 2.09 3.27
C GLN A 103 -6.54 0.59 3.10
N ALA A 104 -5.29 0.15 3.26
CA ALA A 104 -4.95 -1.28 3.24
C ALA A 104 -5.47 -2.00 4.49
N ILE A 105 -5.35 -1.37 5.66
CA ILE A 105 -5.93 -1.90 6.91
C ILE A 105 -7.44 -2.04 6.79
N GLN A 106 -8.13 -1.00 6.29
CA GLN A 106 -9.58 -1.04 6.05
C GLN A 106 -9.97 -2.18 5.10
N MET A 107 -9.21 -2.40 4.04
CA MET A 107 -9.45 -3.53 3.12
C MET A 107 -9.36 -4.89 3.81
N LEU A 108 -8.36 -5.09 4.67
CA LEU A 108 -8.15 -6.33 5.42
C LEU A 108 -9.24 -6.53 6.49
N GLU A 109 -9.58 -5.48 7.24
CA GLU A 109 -10.65 -5.48 8.24
C GLU A 109 -12.01 -5.81 7.61
N GLU A 110 -12.32 -5.24 6.43
CA GLU A 110 -13.56 -5.55 5.69
C GLU A 110 -13.63 -7.01 5.20
N LEU A 111 -12.48 -7.68 5.06
CA LEU A 111 -12.40 -9.12 4.76
C LEU A 111 -12.41 -10.00 6.03
N GLY A 112 -12.59 -9.37 7.19
CA GLY A 112 -12.68 -10.04 8.49
C GLY A 112 -11.33 -10.43 9.08
N TYR A 113 -10.23 -9.76 8.70
CA TYR A 113 -8.93 -9.95 9.32
C TYR A 113 -8.72 -8.99 10.49
N ASP A 114 -8.12 -9.49 11.57
CA ASP A 114 -7.66 -8.70 12.71
C ASP A 114 -6.33 -8.03 12.37
N CYS A 115 -6.32 -6.70 12.38
CA CYS A 115 -5.14 -5.89 12.09
C CYS A 115 -4.57 -5.20 13.33
N THR A 116 -4.99 -5.58 14.54
CA THR A 116 -4.61 -4.88 15.78
C THR A 116 -3.10 -4.77 15.99
N GLU A 117 -2.33 -5.77 15.57
CA GLU A 117 -0.87 -5.81 15.73
C GLU A 117 -0.13 -4.85 14.78
N VAL A 118 -0.58 -4.76 13.53
CA VAL A 118 0.03 -3.89 12.51
C VAL A 118 -0.57 -2.47 12.50
N LYS A 119 -1.72 -2.27 13.12
CA LYS A 119 -2.39 -0.98 13.24
C LYS A 119 -1.71 -0.17 14.33
N ARG A 120 -1.06 0.94 13.94
CA ARG A 120 -0.50 1.86 14.94
C ARG A 120 -1.62 2.40 15.84
N PRO A 121 -1.40 2.45 17.16
CA PRO A 121 -2.31 3.15 18.05
C PRO A 121 -2.38 4.60 17.62
N ASP A 122 -3.59 5.12 17.44
CA ASP A 122 -3.84 6.48 16.96
C ASP A 122 -3.44 7.49 18.05
N THR A 123 -2.13 7.68 18.18
CA THR A 123 -1.49 8.63 19.10
C THR A 123 -1.28 9.98 18.43
N ARG A 124 -1.67 10.10 17.15
CA ARG A 124 -1.66 11.39 16.46
C ARG A 124 -2.80 12.23 17.00
N PRO A 125 -2.54 13.45 17.51
CA PRO A 125 -3.63 14.32 17.92
C PRO A 125 -4.54 14.54 16.71
N THR A 126 -5.82 14.24 16.88
CA THR A 126 -6.92 14.34 15.89
C THR A 126 -7.06 15.72 15.22
N LYS A 127 -6.22 16.70 15.59
CA LYS A 127 -6.12 18.04 15.00
C LYS A 127 -5.17 18.14 13.80
N GLN A 128 -4.36 17.13 13.49
CA GLN A 128 -3.61 17.04 12.22
C GLN A 128 -4.33 16.14 11.20
N ARG A 129 -5.66 16.19 11.18
CA ARG A 129 -6.38 15.99 9.92
C ARG A 129 -6.00 17.17 9.03
N TRP A 130 -5.07 16.96 8.10
CA TRP A 130 -5.03 17.82 6.91
C TRP A 130 -6.47 17.88 6.40
N PRO A 131 -7.05 19.09 6.24
CA PRO A 131 -8.40 19.17 5.75
C PRO A 131 -8.34 18.63 4.33
N PHE A 132 -8.79 17.39 4.17
CA PHE A 132 -9.38 16.88 2.95
C PHE A 132 -10.64 17.74 2.73
N LEU A 133 -10.42 19.02 2.37
CA LEU A 133 -11.46 19.95 2.04
C LEU A 133 -11.92 19.51 0.66
N MET A 134 -12.82 18.53 0.69
CA MET A 134 -13.78 18.24 -0.36
C MET A 134 -14.17 19.57 -1.00
N SER A 135 -13.71 19.76 -2.24
CA SER A 135 -14.25 20.74 -3.17
C SER A 135 -15.72 20.39 -3.40
N LYS A 136 -16.57 20.87 -2.50
CA LYS A 136 -17.97 21.12 -2.77
C LYS A 136 -18.16 22.61 -2.63
N LYS A 137 -18.19 23.27 -3.79
CA LYS A 137 -18.84 24.55 -4.03
C LYS A 137 -19.94 24.80 -3.00
N ARG A 138 -19.71 25.74 -2.08
CA ARG A 138 -20.76 26.63 -1.58
C ARG A 138 -20.17 28.03 -1.51
N LEU A 139 -20.76 28.89 -2.34
CA LEU A 139 -20.64 30.34 -2.28
C LEU A 139 -20.70 30.80 -0.82
N PHE A 140 -19.71 31.57 -0.39
CA PHE A 140 -19.94 32.74 0.44
C PHE A 140 -19.00 33.84 -0.04
N VAL A 141 -19.53 34.67 -0.94
CA VAL A 141 -19.10 36.05 -1.13
C VAL A 141 -19.74 36.83 0.01
N ALA A 142 -18.95 37.42 0.90
CA ALA A 142 -19.20 38.71 1.55
C ALA A 142 -18.21 38.95 2.72
N ASP A 143 -17.80 40.21 2.84
CA ASP A 143 -17.21 40.86 4.03
C ASP A 143 -15.76 40.61 4.40
N MET A 144 -14.86 41.02 3.50
CA MET A 144 -13.53 41.50 3.93
C MET A 144 -13.15 42.82 3.24
N LEU A 145 -14.08 43.78 3.23
CA LEU A 145 -13.86 45.17 2.86
C LEU A 145 -14.69 46.08 3.78
N ASN A 146 -14.19 46.34 4.99
CA ASN A 146 -14.29 47.64 5.67
C ASN A 146 -13.74 47.52 7.09
N GLN A 147 -12.47 47.85 7.28
CA GLN A 147 -12.00 48.26 8.59
C GLN A 147 -10.78 49.18 8.52
N GLU A 148 -10.85 50.23 7.70
CA GLU A 148 -10.11 51.46 7.97
C GLU A 148 -11.00 52.65 7.59
N GLN A 149 -10.96 53.69 8.43
CA GLN A 149 -11.71 54.96 8.35
C GLN A 149 -13.05 55.03 9.10
N ALA A 150 -13.00 55.00 10.44
CA ALA A 150 -13.96 55.74 11.27
C ALA A 150 -13.54 55.87 12.75
N THR A 151 -12.41 56.51 13.06
CA THR A 151 -12.21 57.22 14.35
C THR A 151 -11.18 58.33 14.08
N GLY A 152 -11.33 59.58 14.48
CA GLY A 152 -12.44 60.30 15.04
C GLY A 152 -12.13 61.78 14.81
N SER A 153 -13.09 62.50 14.25
CA SER A 153 -13.12 63.95 14.36
C SER A 153 -13.77 64.32 15.68
N ARG A 154 -13.32 65.45 16.24
CA ARG A 154 -14.00 66.32 17.20
C ARG A 154 -13.80 66.01 18.69
N LEU A 155 -13.03 66.89 19.34
CA LEU A 155 -13.50 67.58 20.54
C LEU A 155 -12.97 69.01 20.55
N ASP A 156 -13.92 69.93 20.70
CA ASP A 156 -13.79 71.37 20.91
C ASP A 156 -13.00 71.69 22.20
N ARG A 157 -12.14 72.72 22.16
CA ARG A 157 -12.12 73.88 23.06
C ARG A 157 -11.11 74.92 22.62
#